data_AF-A0A5C6W3M6-F1
#
_entry.id   AF-A0A5C6W3M6-F1
#
_cell.length_a   1.000
_cell.length_b   1.000
_cell.length_c   1.000
_cell.angle_alpha   90.00
_cell.angle_beta   90.00
_cell.angle_gamma   90.00
#
_symmetry.space_group_name_H-M   'P 1'
#
loop_
_entity.id
_entity.type
_entity.pdbx_description
1 polymer ?
#
loop_
_entity_poly.entity_id
_entity_poly.type
_entity_poly.pdbx_seq_one_letter_code
_entity_poly.pdbx_strand_id
1 'polypeptide(L)'
;MTENRKVELIKKISEDIIRLSVKDKPGRAMSEHEKSIELLARAMCDFSVMYLSPQTDHDEILKGTLSKVKIAFNTIEQSKKHSIVIKRV
;
A
#
# COMPACT_ATOMS: atom_id res chain seq x y z
N MET A 1 23.56 11.44 -3.06
CA MET A 1 22.26 11.41 -2.35
C MET A 1 22.43 10.59 -1.08
N THR A 2 22.19 11.17 0.10
CA THR A 2 22.30 10.48 1.40
C THR A 2 21.17 9.47 1.57
N GLU A 3 21.35 8.47 2.43
CA GLU A 3 20.32 7.45 2.69
C GLU A 3 19.01 8.07 3.17
N ASN A 4 19.07 8.98 4.14
CA ASN A 4 17.89 9.72 4.62
C ASN A 4 17.14 10.43 3.47
N ARG A 5 17.87 11.01 2.51
CA ARG A 5 17.25 11.66 1.35
C ARG A 5 16.55 10.67 0.42
N LYS A 6 17.06 9.44 0.29
CA LYS A 6 16.38 8.37 -0.45
C LYS A 6 15.07 8.00 0.24
N VAL A 7 15.09 7.88 1.57
CA VAL A 7 13.91 7.51 2.36
C VAL A 7 12.85 8.60 2.36
N GLU A 8 13.24 9.88 2.44
CA GLU A 8 12.33 11.01 2.25
C GLU A 8 11.66 10.98 0.88
N LEU A 9 12.41 10.65 -0.17
CA LEU A 9 11.88 10.54 -1.53
C LEU A 9 10.89 9.38 -1.65
N ILE A 10 11.21 8.21 -1.06
CA ILE A 10 10.29 7.07 -0.98
C ILE A 10 9.00 7.48 -0.28
N LYS A 11 9.09 8.10 0.89
CA LYS A 11 7.93 8.60 1.64
C LYS A 11 7.07 9.53 0.78
N LYS A 12 7.68 10.50 0.11
CA LYS A 12 6.98 11.47 -0.75
C LYS A 12 6.24 10.78 -1.90
N ILE A 13 6.89 9.85 -2.59
CA ILE A 13 6.29 9.09 -3.70
C ILE A 13 5.13 8.25 -3.19
N SER A 14 5.29 7.58 -2.04
CA SER A 14 4.22 6.80 -1.41
C SER A 14 3.02 7.65 -1.03
N GLU A 15 3.23 8.86 -0.47
CA GLU A 15 2.16 9.81 -0.20
C GLU A 15 1.47 10.30 -1.49
N ASP A 16 2.22 10.51 -2.58
CA ASP A 16 1.66 10.86 -3.88
C ASP A 16 0.77 9.74 -4.43
N ILE A 17 1.18 8.47 -4.31
CA ILE A 17 0.36 7.31 -4.69
C ILE A 17 -0.95 7.31 -3.89
N ILE A 18 -0.89 7.50 -2.57
CA ILE A 18 -2.09 7.57 -1.72
C ILE A 18 -2.99 8.72 -2.17
N ARG A 19 -2.44 9.91 -2.45
CA ARG A 19 -3.23 11.05 -2.96
C ARG A 19 -3.91 10.74 -4.29
N LEU A 20 -3.24 10.02 -5.20
CA LEU A 20 -3.82 9.62 -6.48
C LEU A 20 -4.93 8.58 -6.31
N SER A 21 -4.79 7.67 -5.34
CA SER A 21 -5.83 6.69 -4.99
C SER A 21 -7.04 7.31 -4.28
N VAL A 22 -6.82 8.31 -3.42
CA VAL A 22 -7.87 8.99 -2.61
C VAL A 22 -8.56 10.13 -3.36
N LYS A 23 -8.06 10.57 -4.52
CA LYS A 23 -8.77 11.53 -5.38
C LYS A 23 -10.02 10.85 -5.95
N ASP A 24 -11.07 10.86 -5.14
CA ASP A 24 -12.42 10.45 -5.44
C ASP A 24 -12.85 11.10 -6.75
N LYS A 25 -13.02 10.27 -7.78
CA LYS A 25 -14.04 10.56 -8.78
C LYS A 25 -15.36 10.22 -8.08
N PRO A 26 -16.20 11.19 -7.72
CA PRO A 26 -17.49 10.88 -7.08
C PRO A 26 -18.23 9.84 -7.95
N GLY A 27 -18.54 8.68 -7.35
CA GLY A 27 -19.22 7.57 -8.01
C GLY A 27 -18.34 6.45 -8.58
N ARG A 28 -17.00 6.53 -8.55
CA ARG A 28 -16.13 5.42 -8.98
C ARG A 28 -15.67 4.59 -7.77
N ALA A 29 -16.22 3.39 -7.62
CA ALA A 29 -15.70 2.41 -6.67
C ALA A 29 -14.24 2.05 -7.03
N MET A 30 -13.32 2.13 -6.07
CA MET A 30 -11.96 1.63 -6.25
C MET A 30 -11.99 0.12 -6.52
N SER A 31 -11.26 -0.30 -7.55
CA SER A 31 -10.99 -1.71 -7.78
C SER A 31 -10.16 -2.31 -6.65
N GLU A 32 -10.26 -3.62 -6.45
CA GLU A 32 -9.45 -4.37 -5.49
C GLU A 32 -7.94 -4.19 -5.74
N HIS A 33 -7.54 -3.99 -6.99
CA HIS A 33 -6.15 -3.66 -7.36
C HIS A 33 -5.74 -2.25 -6.89
N GLU A 34 -6.59 -1.24 -7.10
CA GLU A 34 -6.32 0.13 -6.62
C GLU A 34 -6.24 0.17 -5.09
N LYS A 35 -7.11 -0.56 -4.38
CA LYS A 35 -7.05 -0.69 -2.91
C LYS A 35 -5.76 -1.35 -2.44
N SER A 36 -5.31 -2.39 -3.14
CA SER A 36 -4.06 -3.10 -2.82
C SER A 36 -2.84 -2.19 -3.01
N ILE A 37 -2.83 -1.40 -4.09
CA ILE A 37 -1.76 -0.42 -4.36
C ILE A 37 -1.70 0.64 -3.25
N GLU A 38 -2.86 1.17 -2.84
CA GLU A 38 -2.96 2.16 -1.77
C GLU A 38 -2.48 1.60 -0.42
N LEU A 39 -2.84 0.35 -0.10
CA LEU A 39 -2.37 -0.34 1.11
C LEU A 39 -0.84 -0.51 1.12
N LEU A 40 -0.25 -0.90 0.00
CA LEU A 40 1.19 -1.03 -0.14
C LEU A 40 1.90 0.33 -0.03
N ALA A 41 1.34 1.38 -0.62
CA ALA A 41 1.87 2.73 -0.49
C ALA A 41 1.87 3.20 0.97
N ARG A 42 0.80 2.92 1.74
CA ARG A 42 0.77 3.17 3.18
C ARG A 42 1.84 2.40 3.95
N ALA A 43 2.04 1.11 3.62
CA ALA A 43 3.09 0.31 4.24
C ALA A 43 4.51 0.89 3.97
N MET A 44 4.74 1.42 2.76
CA MET A 44 6.01 2.10 2.45
C MET A 44 6.20 3.42 3.21
N CYS A 45 5.11 4.17 3.45
CA CYS A 45 5.16 5.33 4.34
C CYS A 45 5.53 4.94 5.76
N ASP A 46 4.91 3.88 6.30
CA ASP A 46 5.18 3.39 7.66
C ASP A 46 6.66 3.02 7.82
N PHE A 47 7.22 2.25 6.88
CA PHE A 47 8.65 1.91 6.87
C PHE A 47 9.56 3.15 6.79
N SER A 48 9.18 4.12 5.96
CA SER A 48 9.96 5.36 5.80
C SER A 48 9.94 6.20 7.08
N VAL A 49 8.80 6.24 7.79
CA VAL A 49 8.68 6.92 9.09
C VAL A 49 9.52 6.23 10.15
N MET A 50 9.45 4.89 10.23
CA MET A 50 10.29 4.12 11.18
C MET A 50 11.78 4.38 10.98
N TYR A 51 12.23 4.39 9.73
CA TYR A 51 13.64 4.62 9.40
C TYR A 51 14.10 6.03 9.77
N LEU A 52 13.27 7.04 9.53
CA LEU A 52 13.59 8.45 9.84
C LEU A 52 13.39 8.81 11.32
N SER A 53 12.63 8.01 12.07
CA SER A 53 12.29 8.26 13.47
C SER A 53 12.71 7.08 14.36
N PRO A 54 13.95 7.10 14.90
CA PRO A 54 14.46 6.04 15.77
C PRO A 54 13.80 6.00 17.16
N GLN A 55 12.99 7.00 17.53
CA GLN A 55 12.30 7.09 18.83
C GLN A 55 10.87 6.52 18.81
N THR A 56 10.41 6.00 17.68
CA THR A 56 9.05 5.44 17.54
C THR A 56 9.02 3.97 17.96
N ASP A 57 7.88 3.48 18.47
CA ASP A 57 7.68 2.05 18.72
C ASP A 57 7.68 1.28 17.39
N HIS A 58 8.83 0.71 17.06
CA HIS A 58 9.03 -0.03 15.81
C HIS A 58 8.22 -1.32 15.79
N ASP A 59 7.91 -1.95 16.93
CA ASP A 59 7.18 -3.23 16.96
C ASP A 59 5.71 -3.03 16.58
N GLU A 60 5.05 -2.02 17.13
CA GLU A 60 3.67 -1.70 16.80
C GLU A 60 3.52 -1.31 15.32
N ILE A 61 4.43 -0.46 14.81
CA ILE A 61 4.41 -0.03 13.41
C ILE A 61 4.67 -1.23 12.48
N LEU A 62 5.58 -2.14 12.83
CA LEU A 62 5.84 -3.35 12.04
C LEU A 62 4.62 -4.28 11.99
N LYS A 63 3.92 -4.49 13.11
CA LYS A 63 2.68 -5.29 13.14
C LYS A 63 1.61 -4.71 12.22
N GLY A 64 1.41 -3.39 12.29
CA GLY A 64 0.49 -2.67 11.42
C GLY A 64 0.90 -2.76 9.95
N THR A 65 2.21 -2.62 9.65
CA THR A 65 2.77 -2.66 8.30
C THR A 65 2.63 -4.06 7.70
N LEU A 66 3.00 -5.10 8.44
CA LEU A 66 2.87 -6.50 8.02
C LEU A 66 1.42 -6.85 7.70
N SER A 67 0.48 -6.36 8.50
CA SER A 67 -0.95 -6.57 8.26
C SER A 67 -1.40 -5.95 6.94
N LYS A 68 -1.00 -4.70 6.65
CA LYS A 68 -1.30 -4.04 5.37
C LYS A 68 -0.75 -4.83 4.17
N VAL A 69 0.50 -5.28 4.26
CA VAL A 69 1.14 -6.08 3.21
C VAL A 69 0.42 -7.41 3.00
N LYS A 70 0.06 -8.12 4.07
CA LYS A 70 -0.69 -9.38 3.99
C LYS A 70 -2.06 -9.20 3.34
N ILE A 71 -2.79 -8.14 3.71
CA ILE A 71 -4.10 -7.85 3.10
C ILE A 71 -3.93 -7.59 1.61
N ALA A 72 -3.00 -6.71 1.21
CA ALA A 72 -2.75 -6.42 -0.20
C ALA A 72 -2.34 -7.66 -0.99
N PHE A 73 -1.47 -8.51 -0.44
CA PHE A 73 -1.06 -9.76 -1.06
C PHE A 73 -2.27 -10.69 -1.28
N ASN A 74 -3.07 -10.92 -0.24
CA ASN A 74 -4.25 -11.79 -0.31
C ASN A 74 -5.27 -11.26 -1.32
N THR A 75 -5.51 -9.95 -1.36
CA THR A 75 -6.42 -9.33 -2.33
C THR A 75 -5.94 -9.54 -3.77
N ILE A 76 -4.64 -9.36 -4.04
CA ILE A 76 -4.04 -9.61 -5.37
C ILE A 76 -4.10 -11.10 -5.73
N GLU A 77 -3.87 -11.99 -4.77
CA GLU A 77 -3.91 -13.44 -4.99
C GLU A 77 -5.34 -13.90 -5.31
N GLN A 78 -6.33 -13.39 -4.58
CA GLN A 78 -7.74 -13.70 -4.81
C GLN A 78 -8.21 -13.16 -6.17
N SER A 79 -7.83 -11.94 -6.56
CA SER A 79 -8.24 -11.39 -7.86
C SER A 79 -7.74 -12.22 -9.05
N LYS A 80 -6.58 -12.88 -8.93
CA LYS A 80 -6.08 -13.84 -9.93
C LYS A 80 -6.92 -15.13 -9.99
N LYS A 81 -7.38 -15.65 -8.85
CA LYS A 81 -8.18 -16.88 -8.77
C LYS A 81 -9.59 -16.73 -9.37
N HIS A 82 -10.17 -15.53 -9.31
CA HIS A 82 -11.51 -15.23 -9.86
C HIS A 82 -11.56 -15.03 -11.39
N SER A 83 -10.45 -15.23 -12.10
CA SER A 83 -10.39 -15.08 -13.57
C SER A 83 -10.93 -16.28 -14.37
N ILE A 84 -11.46 -17.31 -13.72
CA ILE A 84 -12.10 -18.45 -14.39
C ILE A 84 -13.51 -18.03 -14.86
N VAL A 85 -13.59 -17.60 -16.11
CA VAL A 85 -14.86 -17.37 -16.81
C VAL A 85 -15.52 -18.73 -17.05
N ILE A 86 -16.56 -19.07 -16.28
CA ILE A 86 -17.44 -20.19 -16.61
C ILE A 86 -18.20 -19.80 -17.90
N LYS A 87 -17.69 -20.21 -19.06
CA LYS A 87 -18.50 -20.22 -20.29
C LYS A 87 -19.56 -21.31 -20.12
N ARG A 88 -20.81 -20.91 -19.89
CA ARG A 88 -21.96 -21.80 -20.11
C ARG A 88 -22.01 -22.09 -21.62
N VAL A 89 -21.88 -23.37 -21.97
CA VAL A 89 -22.18 -23.92 -23.31
C VAL A 89 -23.68 -24.15 -23.40
#